data_AF-A0A059GBF2-F1
#
_entry.id   AF-A0A059GBF2-F1
#
_cell.length_a   1.000
_cell.length_b   1.000
_cell.length_c   1.000
_cell.angle_alpha   90.00
_cell.angle_beta   90.00
_cell.angle_gamma   90.00
#
_symmetry.space_group_name_H-M   'P 1'
#
loop_
_entity.id
_entity.type
_entity.pdbx_description
1 polymer ?
#
loop_
_entity_poly.entity_id
_entity_poly.type
_entity_poly.pdbx_seq_one_letter_code
_entity_poly.pdbx_strand_id
1 'polypeptide(L)'
;MSGLSADAIIGEHANLLIVVVEGMGAYADPEARQLLTSVLTKNLPEGRFSVEDGQTYYSGSTTGAASRELCNRWGDYIDYLTGAPTDNCLPNQLGAAGYDTIAFHGFTMDMFQRDKWYPRIGFQKMEFMDQLQVEQPEHFVQRCGSVFNGLCDADVGKAVHARLKTEPDTPKFIYWLTLNSHIPYVDSPEDTMGCRSDTPKIRNKTVCELTNLWAIVFEEVNEIASDPDLANTDILIVGDHHTPLWERAAKDDFVLGKVDWILLRHND
;
A
#
# COMPACT_ATOMS: atom_id res chain seq x y z
N MET A 1 7.43 -13.26 2.28
CA MET A 1 7.01 -12.22 3.22
C MET A 1 8.07 -11.13 3.23
N SER A 2 7.66 -9.87 3.38
CA SER A 2 8.49 -8.67 3.38
C SER A 2 9.38 -8.51 4.64
N GLY A 3 9.26 -9.40 5.62
CA GLY A 3 10.17 -9.50 6.77
C GLY A 3 9.76 -8.70 8.01
N LEU A 4 8.56 -8.10 8.03
CA LEU A 4 8.04 -7.44 9.23
C LEU A 4 7.59 -8.46 10.30
N SER A 5 8.00 -8.24 11.54
CA SER A 5 7.52 -8.97 12.72
C SER A 5 7.11 -8.00 13.82
N ALA A 6 6.04 -8.31 14.56
CA ALA A 6 5.55 -7.46 15.65
C ALA A 6 6.64 -7.12 16.68
N ASP A 7 7.47 -8.09 17.06
CA ASP A 7 8.53 -7.89 18.07
C ASP A 7 9.55 -6.82 17.65
N ALA A 8 9.86 -6.72 16.36
CA ALA A 8 10.78 -5.70 15.85
C ALA A 8 10.17 -4.29 15.91
N ILE A 9 8.84 -4.18 15.72
CA ILE A 9 8.12 -2.90 15.66
C ILE A 9 7.81 -2.37 17.07
N ILE A 10 7.38 -3.25 17.97
CA ILE A 10 6.96 -2.89 19.33
C ILE A 10 8.12 -2.29 20.14
N GLY A 11 9.34 -2.80 19.96
CA GLY A 11 10.51 -2.36 20.75
C GLY A 11 10.87 -0.89 20.58
N GLU A 12 10.57 -0.30 19.42
CA GLU A 12 10.93 1.08 19.06
C GLU A 12 9.80 2.08 19.31
N HIS A 13 8.58 1.60 19.62
CA HIS A 13 7.36 2.43 19.74
C HIS A 13 7.08 3.34 18.54
N ALA A 14 7.65 3.05 17.37
CA ALA A 14 7.38 3.75 16.12
C ALA A 14 5.98 3.39 15.61
N ASN A 15 5.36 4.31 14.87
CA ASN A 15 4.22 3.97 14.03
C ASN A 15 4.66 2.95 12.95
N LEU A 16 3.72 2.18 12.45
CA LEU A 16 3.89 1.35 11.26
C LEU A 16 2.84 1.71 10.23
N LEU A 17 3.28 2.03 9.01
CA LEU A 17 2.43 2.15 7.84
C LEU A 17 2.76 1.01 6.85
N ILE A 18 1.76 0.19 6.52
CA ILE A 18 1.83 -0.77 5.41
C ILE A 18 0.96 -0.25 4.27
N VAL A 19 1.57 0.03 3.13
CA VAL A 19 0.92 0.41 1.88
C VAL A 19 0.95 -0.77 0.92
N VAL A 20 -0.21 -1.36 0.66
CA VAL A 20 -0.36 -2.42 -0.34
C VAL A 20 -0.83 -1.79 -1.64
N VAL A 21 0.02 -1.91 -2.67
CA VAL A 21 -0.20 -1.29 -3.98
C VAL A 21 -0.85 -2.29 -4.93
N GLU A 22 -2.11 -2.02 -5.28
CA GLU A 22 -2.93 -2.83 -6.18
C GLU A 22 -2.24 -3.05 -7.54
N GLY A 23 -2.08 -4.33 -7.89
CA GLY A 23 -1.53 -4.79 -9.16
C GLY A 23 -0.03 -4.55 -9.36
N MET A 24 0.70 -4.06 -8.34
CA MET A 24 2.14 -3.79 -8.47
C MET A 24 2.96 -5.09 -8.51
N GLY A 25 3.32 -5.51 -9.73
CA GLY A 25 4.21 -6.65 -9.96
C GLY A 25 5.68 -6.34 -9.66
N ALA A 26 6.49 -7.39 -9.60
CA ALA A 26 7.95 -7.26 -9.51
C ALA A 26 8.53 -6.91 -10.88
N TYR A 27 9.24 -5.80 -11.04
CA TYR A 27 9.89 -5.50 -12.32
C TYR A 27 10.97 -6.54 -12.66
N ALA A 28 11.04 -6.90 -13.95
CA ALA A 28 12.12 -7.72 -14.49
C ALA A 28 13.40 -6.89 -14.71
N ASP A 29 13.25 -5.61 -15.05
CA ASP A 29 14.34 -4.66 -15.26
C ASP A 29 14.61 -3.85 -13.96
N PRO A 30 15.81 -3.96 -13.37
CA PRO A 30 16.21 -3.14 -12.23
C PRO A 30 16.14 -1.63 -12.49
N GLU A 31 16.35 -1.16 -13.73
CA GLU A 31 16.24 0.26 -14.05
C GLU A 31 14.78 0.74 -13.92
N ALA A 32 13.80 -0.03 -14.39
CA ALA A 32 12.38 0.29 -14.24
C ALA A 32 11.98 0.36 -12.76
N ARG A 33 12.45 -0.59 -11.96
CA ARG A 33 12.26 -0.58 -10.50
C ARG A 33 12.87 0.65 -9.84
N GLN A 34 14.08 1.03 -10.25
CA GLN A 34 14.76 2.21 -9.74
C GLN A 34 14.04 3.50 -10.11
N LEU A 35 13.38 3.57 -11.27
CA LEU A 35 12.57 4.73 -11.65
C LEU A 35 11.44 4.95 -10.65
N LEU A 36 10.65 3.92 -10.35
CA LEU A 36 9.56 4.02 -9.39
C LEU A 36 10.09 4.27 -7.97
N THR A 37 11.12 3.54 -7.54
CA THR A 37 11.74 3.73 -6.22
C THR A 37 12.30 5.15 -6.04
N SER A 38 12.82 5.77 -7.11
CA SER A 38 13.35 7.13 -7.04
C SER A 38 12.29 8.19 -6.73
N VAL A 39 11.02 7.93 -7.06
CA VAL A 39 9.88 8.79 -6.68
C VAL A 39 9.75 8.83 -5.15
N LEU A 40 9.79 7.66 -4.52
CA LEU A 40 9.72 7.53 -3.07
C LEU A 40 10.90 8.21 -2.36
N THR A 41 12.11 8.08 -2.91
CA THR A 41 13.33 8.52 -2.23
C THR A 41 13.73 9.97 -2.51
N LYS A 42 13.07 10.64 -3.48
CA LYS A 42 13.52 11.93 -4.04
C LYS A 42 13.78 13.03 -3.01
N ASN A 43 12.95 13.09 -1.97
CA ASN A 43 13.01 14.15 -0.95
C ASN A 43 13.13 13.61 0.48
N LEU A 44 13.52 12.33 0.63
CA LEU A 44 13.65 11.77 1.97
C LEU A 44 14.70 12.55 2.77
N PRO A 45 14.40 12.93 4.02
CA PRO A 45 15.36 13.64 4.87
C PRO A 45 16.63 12.82 5.08
N GLU A 46 17.77 13.47 4.87
CA GLU A 46 19.08 12.80 4.96
C GLU A 46 19.26 12.12 6.33
N GLY A 47 19.61 10.84 6.31
CA GLY A 47 19.86 10.06 7.52
C GLY A 47 18.63 9.66 8.32
N ARG A 48 17.41 10.03 7.93
CA ARG A 48 16.18 9.66 8.66
C ARG A 48 15.77 8.20 8.44
N PHE A 49 16.05 7.65 7.26
CA PHE A 49 15.64 6.28 6.93
C PHE A 49 16.83 5.46 6.40
N SER A 50 16.84 4.18 6.78
CA SER A 50 17.46 3.15 5.98
C SER A 50 16.42 2.63 4.96
N VAL A 51 16.87 2.44 3.72
CA VAL A 51 16.01 1.95 2.64
C VAL A 51 16.42 0.51 2.34
N GLU A 52 15.49 -0.41 2.58
CA GLU A 52 15.61 -1.81 2.20
C GLU A 52 14.61 -2.11 1.10
N ASP A 53 14.95 -3.00 0.17
CA ASP A 53 14.06 -3.34 -0.92
C ASP A 53 14.29 -4.79 -1.36
N GLY A 54 13.27 -5.40 -1.95
CA GLY A 54 13.42 -6.69 -2.60
C GLY A 54 12.18 -7.16 -3.35
N GLN A 55 12.17 -8.46 -3.65
CA GLN A 55 11.05 -9.14 -4.27
C GLN A 55 10.56 -10.27 -3.38
N THR A 56 9.25 -10.46 -3.31
CA THR A 56 8.62 -11.61 -2.65
C THR A 56 7.67 -12.31 -3.58
N TYR A 57 7.42 -13.59 -3.33
CA TYR A 57 6.33 -14.30 -3.98
C TYR A 57 4.98 -13.77 -3.51
N TYR A 58 3.97 -13.94 -4.35
CA TYR A 58 2.57 -13.77 -3.99
C TYR A 58 1.74 -14.98 -4.45
N SER A 59 0.53 -15.12 -3.91
CA SER A 59 -0.44 -16.14 -4.30
C SER A 59 -1.84 -15.55 -4.19
N GLY A 60 -2.71 -15.87 -5.13
CA GLY A 60 -4.06 -15.32 -5.20
C GLY A 60 -4.09 -13.86 -5.66
N SER A 61 -5.08 -13.12 -5.18
CA SER A 61 -5.30 -11.70 -5.45
C SER A 61 -4.99 -10.84 -4.20
N THR A 62 -5.53 -9.62 -4.16
CA THR A 62 -5.39 -8.64 -3.08
C THR A 62 -5.60 -9.20 -1.68
N THR A 63 -6.57 -10.09 -1.49
CA THR A 63 -6.88 -10.70 -0.18
C THR A 63 -5.83 -11.73 0.24
N GLY A 64 -5.17 -12.37 -0.72
CA GLY A 64 -3.99 -13.21 -0.47
C GLY A 64 -2.79 -12.40 -0.02
N ALA A 65 -2.60 -11.19 -0.57
CA ALA A 65 -1.59 -10.25 -0.10
C ALA A 65 -1.88 -9.75 1.33
N ALA A 66 -3.14 -9.43 1.63
CA ALA A 66 -3.53 -9.06 2.99
C ALA A 66 -3.20 -10.18 3.99
N SER A 67 -3.48 -11.45 3.66
CA SER A 67 -3.08 -12.60 4.47
C SER A 67 -1.56 -12.70 4.66
N ARG A 68 -0.79 -12.47 3.58
CA ARG A 68 0.67 -12.52 3.55
C ARG A 68 1.31 -11.45 4.43
N GLU A 69 0.86 -10.19 4.31
CA GLU A 69 1.49 -9.05 5.01
C GLU A 69 0.94 -8.88 6.43
N LEU A 70 -0.36 -9.12 6.66
CA LEU A 70 -0.99 -8.89 7.96
C LEU A 70 -0.94 -10.10 8.87
N CYS A 71 -0.79 -11.32 8.35
CA CYS A 71 -0.87 -12.54 9.15
C CYS A 71 0.25 -13.53 8.87
N ASN A 72 1.27 -13.09 8.12
CA ASN A 72 2.49 -13.83 7.80
C ASN A 72 2.21 -15.25 7.28
N ARG A 73 1.16 -15.41 6.46
CA ARG A 73 0.72 -16.72 5.95
C ARG A 73 0.20 -16.66 4.52
N TRP A 74 0.24 -17.81 3.87
CA TRP A 74 -0.54 -18.04 2.66
C TRP A 74 -1.98 -18.37 3.03
N GLY A 75 -2.94 -17.76 2.34
CA GLY A 75 -4.37 -17.95 2.57
C GLY A 75 -5.16 -16.83 1.92
N ASP A 76 -6.44 -16.77 2.22
CA ASP A 76 -7.38 -15.81 1.67
C ASP A 76 -8.44 -15.40 2.72
N TYR A 77 -9.28 -14.41 2.41
CA TYR A 77 -10.31 -13.89 3.32
C TYR A 77 -11.29 -14.97 3.82
N ILE A 78 -11.55 -15.99 2.99
CA ILE A 78 -12.42 -17.12 3.33
C ILE A 78 -11.87 -17.89 4.55
N ASP A 79 -10.55 -18.01 4.69
CA ASP A 79 -9.94 -18.72 5.82
C ASP A 79 -10.30 -18.05 7.14
N TYR A 80 -10.25 -16.71 7.20
CA TYR A 80 -10.61 -15.94 8.39
C TYR A 80 -12.12 -15.92 8.67
N LEU A 81 -12.94 -15.98 7.62
CA LEU A 81 -14.39 -16.15 7.77
C LEU A 81 -14.75 -17.51 8.35
N THR A 82 -13.96 -18.55 8.03
CA THR A 82 -14.18 -19.95 8.44
C THR A 82 -13.41 -20.37 9.70
N GLY A 83 -12.67 -19.45 10.33
CA GLY A 83 -12.11 -19.65 11.68
C GLY A 83 -10.61 -19.94 11.73
N ALA A 84 -9.83 -19.53 10.72
CA ALA A 84 -8.38 -19.54 10.82
C ALA A 84 -7.91 -18.73 12.05
N PRO A 85 -6.91 -19.20 12.82
CA PRO A 85 -6.41 -18.49 14.00
C PRO A 85 -5.86 -17.11 13.64
N THR A 86 -6.19 -16.08 14.42
CA THR A 86 -5.80 -14.69 14.11
C THR A 86 -4.87 -14.06 15.14
N ASP A 87 -4.51 -14.77 16.21
CA ASP A 87 -3.67 -14.23 17.29
C ASP A 87 -2.28 -13.76 16.83
N ASN A 88 -1.75 -14.41 15.78
CA ASN A 88 -0.46 -14.06 15.16
C ASN A 88 -0.60 -13.06 14.01
N CYS A 89 -1.78 -12.48 13.79
CA CYS A 89 -1.93 -11.40 12.84
C CYS A 89 -1.40 -10.10 13.45
N LEU A 90 -0.62 -9.37 12.68
CA LEU A 90 0.01 -8.11 13.04
C LEU A 90 -0.96 -7.10 13.66
N PRO A 91 -2.18 -6.86 13.11
CA PRO A 91 -3.13 -5.98 13.79
C PRO A 91 -3.50 -6.47 15.21
N ASN A 92 -3.77 -7.76 15.41
CA ASN A 92 -4.03 -8.29 16.77
C ASN A 92 -2.84 -8.13 17.70
N GLN A 93 -1.62 -8.43 17.22
CA GLN A 93 -0.40 -8.33 18.03
C GLN A 93 -0.10 -6.89 18.42
N LEU A 94 -0.16 -5.94 17.48
CA LEU A 94 0.09 -4.54 17.73
C LEU A 94 -1.03 -3.90 18.57
N GLY A 95 -2.29 -4.26 18.32
CA GLY A 95 -3.41 -3.83 19.15
C GLY A 95 -3.28 -4.28 20.61
N ALA A 96 -2.82 -5.52 20.84
CA ALA A 96 -2.52 -6.01 22.19
C ALA A 96 -1.33 -5.28 22.85
N ALA A 97 -0.42 -4.73 22.05
CA ALA A 97 0.70 -3.89 22.51
C ALA A 97 0.32 -2.40 22.68
N GLY A 98 -0.94 -2.03 22.49
CA GLY A 98 -1.44 -0.66 22.70
C GLY A 98 -1.39 0.23 21.45
N TYR A 99 -1.18 -0.35 20.26
CA TYR A 99 -1.27 0.41 19.02
C TYR A 99 -2.73 0.65 18.62
N ASP A 100 -2.97 1.81 18.04
CA ASP A 100 -4.20 2.11 17.31
C ASP A 100 -4.12 1.45 15.93
N THR A 101 -4.97 0.45 15.67
CA THR A 101 -4.92 -0.35 14.43
C THR A 101 -6.03 0.05 13.45
N ILE A 102 -5.63 0.51 12.27
CA ILE A 102 -6.52 1.22 11.35
C ILE A 102 -6.31 0.71 9.92
N ALA A 103 -7.41 0.31 9.26
CA ALA A 103 -7.39 -0.04 7.85
C ALA A 103 -7.99 1.08 7.00
N PHE A 104 -7.31 1.48 5.92
CA PHE A 104 -7.77 2.45 4.92
C PHE A 104 -7.97 1.77 3.57
N HIS A 105 -9.06 2.11 2.90
CA HIS A 105 -9.30 1.70 1.52
C HIS A 105 -10.24 2.66 0.78
N GLY A 106 -9.93 2.95 -0.48
CA GLY A 106 -10.72 3.84 -1.32
C GLY A 106 -12.05 3.26 -1.82
N PHE A 107 -12.42 2.03 -1.45
CA PHE A 107 -13.66 1.38 -1.89
C PHE A 107 -14.51 0.89 -0.71
N THR A 108 -15.65 0.23 -0.98
CA THR A 108 -16.56 -0.25 0.07
C THR A 108 -15.99 -1.45 0.82
N MET A 109 -16.32 -1.54 2.12
CA MET A 109 -15.86 -2.65 2.97
C MET A 109 -16.57 -3.98 2.69
N ASP A 110 -17.74 -3.95 2.03
CA ASP A 110 -18.48 -5.15 1.63
C ASP A 110 -17.69 -5.99 0.61
N MET A 111 -16.81 -5.35 -0.18
CA MET A 111 -15.94 -6.05 -1.12
C MET A 111 -15.00 -6.97 -0.34
N PHE A 112 -15.11 -8.27 -0.62
CA PHE A 112 -14.45 -9.35 0.12
C PHE A 112 -14.82 -9.42 1.61
N GLN A 113 -16.02 -8.92 1.97
CA GLN A 113 -16.59 -9.02 3.32
C GLN A 113 -15.65 -8.51 4.41
N ARG A 114 -14.89 -7.44 4.13
CA ARG A 114 -13.87 -6.90 5.05
C ARG A 114 -14.51 -6.42 6.35
N ASP A 115 -15.76 -5.98 6.30
CA ASP A 115 -16.61 -5.73 7.47
C ASP A 115 -16.63 -6.89 8.48
N LYS A 116 -16.47 -8.13 8.01
CA LYS A 116 -16.54 -9.33 8.85
C LYS A 116 -15.18 -9.84 9.31
N TRP A 117 -14.17 -9.82 8.45
CA TRP A 117 -12.89 -10.47 8.75
C TRP A 117 -11.78 -9.51 9.19
N TYR A 118 -11.83 -8.23 8.81
CA TYR A 118 -10.86 -7.24 9.33
C TYR A 118 -10.92 -7.09 10.86
N PRO A 119 -12.10 -7.05 11.49
CA PRO A 119 -12.18 -7.06 12.95
C PRO A 119 -11.61 -8.34 13.58
N ARG A 120 -11.69 -9.49 12.89
CA ARG A 120 -11.17 -10.77 13.41
C ARG A 120 -9.65 -10.82 13.43
N ILE A 121 -9.00 -10.18 12.46
CA ILE A 121 -7.54 -10.10 12.38
C ILE A 121 -6.95 -8.94 13.20
N GLY A 122 -7.81 -8.11 13.78
CA GLY A 122 -7.46 -7.17 14.85
C GLY A 122 -7.56 -5.70 14.51
N PHE A 123 -8.10 -5.30 13.35
CA PHE A 123 -8.32 -3.88 13.07
C PHE A 123 -9.43 -3.31 13.96
N GLN A 124 -9.12 -2.23 14.67
CA GLN A 124 -10.04 -1.53 15.55
C GLN A 124 -10.86 -0.48 14.80
N LYS A 125 -10.27 0.17 13.79
CA LYS A 125 -10.88 1.21 12.97
C LYS A 125 -10.77 0.84 11.48
N MET A 126 -11.81 1.14 10.71
CA MET A 126 -11.90 0.84 9.28
C MET A 126 -12.41 2.08 8.54
N GLU A 127 -11.49 2.74 7.85
CA GLU A 127 -11.67 3.99 7.09
C GLU A 127 -11.84 3.64 5.61
N PHE A 128 -13.06 3.24 5.25
CA PHE A 128 -13.42 2.89 3.87
C PHE A 128 -14.16 4.05 3.22
N MET A 129 -14.45 3.93 1.92
CA MET A 129 -15.08 4.99 1.14
C MET A 129 -16.27 5.65 1.85
N ASP A 130 -17.20 4.85 2.38
CA ASP A 130 -18.43 5.36 2.98
C ASP A 130 -18.16 6.16 4.27
N GLN A 131 -17.17 5.76 5.07
CA GLN A 131 -16.75 6.47 6.29
C GLN A 131 -15.99 7.74 5.94
N LEU A 132 -14.97 7.62 5.09
CA LEU A 132 -14.09 8.71 4.68
C LEU A 132 -14.88 9.89 4.07
N GLN A 133 -15.90 9.60 3.26
CA GLN A 133 -16.73 10.63 2.65
C GLN A 133 -17.67 11.33 3.63
N VAL A 134 -18.12 10.64 4.67
CA VAL A 134 -18.95 11.24 5.72
C VAL A 134 -18.10 12.11 6.63
N GLU A 135 -16.89 11.65 6.97
CA GLU A 135 -15.98 12.36 7.86
C GLU A 135 -15.31 13.55 7.19
N GLN A 136 -14.99 13.46 5.89
CA GLN A 136 -14.20 14.44 5.16
C GLN A 136 -14.80 14.73 3.76
N PRO A 137 -16.05 15.20 3.65
CA PRO A 137 -16.76 15.33 2.37
C PRO A 137 -16.07 16.28 1.38
N GLU A 138 -15.46 17.35 1.88
CA GLU A 138 -14.74 18.34 1.06
C GLU A 138 -13.41 17.80 0.50
N HIS A 139 -12.85 16.76 1.14
CA HIS A 139 -11.59 16.12 0.73
C HIS A 139 -11.83 15.07 -0.36
N PHE A 140 -12.99 14.41 -0.32
CA PHE A 140 -13.31 13.28 -1.18
C PHE A 140 -14.37 13.62 -2.24
N VAL A 141 -14.10 14.68 -3.01
CA VAL A 141 -14.99 15.18 -4.09
C VAL A 141 -14.79 14.39 -5.38
N GLN A 142 -13.56 14.01 -5.70
CA GLN A 142 -13.23 13.29 -6.92
C GLN A 142 -13.41 11.78 -6.75
N ARG A 143 -13.65 11.11 -7.88
CA ARG A 143 -13.72 9.65 -7.97
C ARG A 143 -12.73 9.15 -9.00
N CYS A 144 -12.09 8.04 -8.70
CA CYS A 144 -11.05 7.42 -9.51
C CYS A 144 -11.32 5.92 -9.70
N GLY A 145 -10.71 5.35 -10.74
CA GLY A 145 -10.91 3.97 -11.15
C GLY A 145 -11.99 3.79 -12.21
N SER A 146 -12.06 2.60 -12.80
CA SER A 146 -13.04 2.26 -13.85
C SER A 146 -14.22 1.47 -13.27
N VAL A 147 -14.10 0.15 -13.20
CA VAL A 147 -15.16 -0.75 -12.70
C VAL A 147 -15.41 -0.55 -11.20
N PHE A 148 -14.37 -0.19 -10.46
CA PHE A 148 -14.45 0.21 -9.07
C PHE A 148 -14.23 1.72 -9.01
N ASN A 149 -15.34 2.46 -9.12
CA ASN A 149 -15.35 3.91 -9.03
C ASN A 149 -15.28 4.34 -7.55
N GLY A 150 -14.07 4.39 -7.02
CA GLY A 150 -13.79 4.66 -5.61
C GLY A 150 -13.17 6.03 -5.38
N LEU A 151 -12.57 6.20 -4.20
CA LEU A 151 -11.76 7.36 -3.85
C LEU A 151 -10.42 7.31 -4.60
N CYS A 152 -9.88 8.49 -4.88
CA CYS A 152 -8.57 8.63 -5.48
C CYS A 152 -7.49 8.26 -4.46
N ASP A 153 -6.51 7.45 -4.86
CA ASP A 153 -5.45 6.97 -3.96
C ASP A 153 -4.64 8.16 -3.39
N ALA A 154 -4.44 9.22 -4.17
CA ALA A 154 -3.85 10.47 -3.69
C ALA A 154 -4.61 11.04 -2.46
N ASP A 155 -5.93 11.12 -2.54
CA ASP A 155 -6.73 11.68 -1.45
C ASP A 155 -6.78 10.74 -0.23
N VAL A 156 -6.78 9.43 -0.45
CA VAL A 156 -6.65 8.45 0.65
C VAL A 156 -5.28 8.58 1.32
N GLY A 157 -4.21 8.78 0.56
CA GLY A 157 -2.86 9.05 1.07
C GLY A 157 -2.81 10.25 2.02
N LYS A 158 -3.42 11.38 1.63
CA LYS A 158 -3.57 12.56 2.49
C LYS A 158 -4.36 12.28 3.78
N ALA A 159 -5.40 11.46 3.71
CA ALA A 159 -6.17 11.07 4.90
C ALA A 159 -5.36 10.15 5.84
N VAL A 160 -4.55 9.24 5.28
CA VAL A 160 -3.58 8.42 6.03
C VAL A 160 -2.55 9.32 6.71
N HIS A 161 -1.99 10.28 5.98
CA HIS A 161 -1.03 11.25 6.51
C HIS A 161 -1.61 12.02 7.70
N ALA A 162 -2.82 12.57 7.54
CA ALA A 162 -3.51 13.28 8.61
C ALA A 162 -3.73 12.38 9.84
N ARG A 163 -4.11 11.10 9.65
CA ARG A 163 -4.33 10.15 10.74
C ARG A 163 -3.05 9.79 11.48
N LEU A 164 -1.90 9.70 10.80
CA LEU A 164 -0.62 9.44 11.47
C LEU A 164 -0.26 10.55 12.47
N LYS A 165 -0.69 11.79 12.22
CA LYS A 165 -0.38 12.96 13.03
C LYS A 165 -1.33 13.20 14.22
N THR A 166 -2.46 12.50 14.29
CA THR A 166 -3.37 12.62 15.44
C THR A 166 -2.83 11.85 16.63
N GLU A 167 -3.15 12.24 17.87
CA GLU A 167 -2.78 11.45 19.08
C GLU A 167 -1.32 10.98 19.08
N PRO A 168 -0.33 11.91 19.10
CA PRO A 168 1.08 11.58 18.87
C PRO A 168 1.70 10.65 19.93
N ASP A 169 1.08 10.56 21.10
CA ASP A 169 1.52 9.68 22.20
C ASP A 169 1.00 8.22 22.04
N THR A 170 0.10 7.97 21.09
CA THR A 170 -0.43 6.63 20.79
C THR A 170 0.20 6.10 19.50
N PRO A 171 1.01 5.03 19.54
CA PRO A 171 1.59 4.47 18.34
C PRO A 171 0.49 3.89 17.45
N LYS A 172 0.64 4.04 16.13
CA LYS A 172 -0.37 3.61 15.15
C LYS A 172 0.16 2.52 14.27
N PHE A 173 -0.71 1.56 13.99
CA PHE A 173 -0.54 0.65 12.88
C PHE A 173 -1.60 0.97 11.82
N ILE A 174 -1.17 1.54 10.71
CA ILE A 174 -2.03 1.86 9.59
C ILE A 174 -1.75 0.91 8.42
N TYR A 175 -2.81 0.28 7.92
CA TYR A 175 -2.80 -0.51 6.70
C TYR A 175 -3.59 0.23 5.61
N TRP A 176 -2.93 0.65 4.54
CA TRP A 176 -3.56 1.28 3.38
C TRP A 176 -3.51 0.34 2.19
N LEU A 177 -4.68 -0.07 1.71
CA LEU A 177 -4.82 -0.79 0.45
C LEU A 177 -5.29 0.17 -0.65
N THR A 178 -4.47 0.32 -1.69
CA THR A 178 -4.79 1.20 -2.84
C THR A 178 -5.82 0.56 -3.78
N LEU A 179 -6.28 1.31 -4.79
CA LEU A 179 -7.38 0.86 -5.66
C LEU A 179 -7.19 1.20 -7.15
N ASN A 180 -6.67 2.39 -7.47
CA ASN A 180 -6.92 3.02 -8.79
C ASN A 180 -6.20 2.35 -9.96
N SER A 181 -5.17 1.55 -9.68
CA SER A 181 -4.45 0.71 -10.65
C SER A 181 -5.17 -0.62 -10.97
N HIS A 182 -6.30 -0.92 -10.32
CA HIS A 182 -7.10 -2.11 -10.64
C HIS A 182 -7.56 -2.08 -12.10
N ILE A 183 -7.45 -3.21 -12.80
CA ILE A 183 -7.82 -3.28 -14.23
C ILE A 183 -9.32 -3.57 -14.48
N PRO A 184 -9.93 -3.02 -15.54
CA PRO A 184 -9.39 -1.98 -16.41
C PRO A 184 -9.15 -0.69 -15.60
N TYR A 185 -8.02 -0.02 -15.85
CA TYR A 185 -7.67 1.23 -15.17
C TYR A 185 -8.09 2.44 -16.02
N VAL A 186 -8.12 3.61 -15.40
CA VAL A 186 -8.20 4.92 -16.07
C VAL A 186 -6.82 5.56 -15.92
N ASP A 187 -6.24 6.03 -17.02
CA ASP A 187 -4.94 6.70 -16.97
C ASP A 187 -5.03 8.03 -16.22
N SER A 188 -3.96 8.40 -15.53
CA SER A 188 -3.91 9.69 -14.84
C SER A 188 -3.67 10.84 -15.85
N PRO A 189 -4.34 12.00 -15.68
CA PRO A 189 -3.99 13.21 -16.43
C PRO A 189 -2.59 13.73 -16.06
N GLU A 190 -2.08 13.38 -14.88
CA GLU A 190 -0.69 13.65 -14.48
C GLU A 190 0.23 12.62 -15.16
N ASP A 191 1.41 13.06 -15.63
CA ASP A 191 2.37 12.21 -16.36
C ASP A 191 3.76 12.25 -15.71
N THR A 192 3.84 11.97 -14.41
CA THR A 192 5.10 12.07 -13.66
C THR A 192 6.16 11.08 -14.19
N MET A 193 5.71 9.97 -14.78
CA MET A 193 6.57 8.98 -15.44
C MET A 193 6.89 9.28 -16.91
N GLY A 194 6.27 10.31 -17.51
CA GLY A 194 6.54 10.73 -18.89
C GLY A 194 6.10 9.70 -19.95
N CYS A 195 5.02 8.98 -19.69
CA CYS A 195 4.47 7.94 -20.55
C CYS A 195 3.92 8.47 -21.88
N ARG A 196 3.56 9.76 -21.94
CA ARG A 196 3.12 10.45 -23.16
C ARG A 196 4.26 11.17 -23.90
N SER A 197 5.50 11.03 -23.42
CA SER A 197 6.67 11.62 -24.10
C SER A 197 7.07 10.85 -25.36
N ASP A 198 7.85 11.48 -26.26
CA ASP A 198 8.41 10.83 -27.45
C ASP A 198 9.47 9.77 -27.12
N THR A 199 9.98 9.77 -25.88
CA THR A 199 11.05 8.88 -25.41
C THR A 199 10.76 8.35 -24.01
N PRO A 200 9.68 7.57 -23.83
CA PRO A 200 9.28 7.09 -22.51
C PRO A 200 10.34 6.12 -21.97
N LYS A 201 10.65 6.26 -20.67
CA LYS A 201 11.65 5.42 -20.02
C LYS A 201 11.19 3.97 -19.90
N ILE A 202 9.89 3.76 -19.65
CA ILE A 202 9.22 2.47 -19.74
C ILE A 202 8.53 2.39 -21.10
N ARG A 203 8.98 1.47 -21.94
CA ARG A 203 8.60 1.45 -23.36
C ARG A 203 7.19 0.93 -23.61
N ASN A 204 6.75 -0.10 -22.88
CA ASN A 204 5.39 -0.58 -23.03
C ASN A 204 4.43 0.46 -22.42
N LYS A 205 3.50 0.96 -23.24
CA LYS A 205 2.58 2.04 -22.84
C LYS A 205 1.75 1.67 -21.61
N THR A 206 1.18 0.46 -21.59
CA THR A 206 0.35 -0.02 -20.47
C THR A 206 1.17 -0.15 -19.19
N VAL A 207 2.40 -0.68 -19.27
CA VAL A 207 3.29 -0.78 -18.12
C VAL A 207 3.68 0.61 -17.62
N CYS A 208 3.94 1.56 -18.52
CA CYS A 208 4.26 2.93 -18.14
C CYS A 208 3.07 3.59 -17.43
N GLU A 209 1.86 3.50 -17.98
CA GLU A 209 0.66 4.09 -17.38
C GLU A 209 0.34 3.49 -16.00
N LEU A 210 0.48 2.18 -15.82
CA LEU A 210 0.37 1.54 -14.51
C LEU A 210 1.45 2.04 -13.55
N THR A 211 2.69 2.16 -14.03
CA THR A 211 3.79 2.72 -13.22
C THR A 211 3.49 4.16 -12.81
N ASN A 212 2.86 4.94 -13.67
CA ASN A 212 2.45 6.32 -13.37
C ASN A 212 1.36 6.37 -12.28
N LEU A 213 0.42 5.43 -12.27
CA LEU A 213 -0.54 5.30 -11.18
C LEU A 213 0.13 4.87 -9.86
N TRP A 214 1.09 3.96 -9.91
CA TRP A 214 1.88 3.58 -8.73
C TRP A 214 2.76 4.73 -8.24
N ALA A 215 3.28 5.57 -9.14
CA ALA A 215 4.08 6.73 -8.79
C ALA A 215 3.28 7.74 -7.96
N ILE A 216 2.00 7.96 -8.25
CA ILE A 216 1.12 8.83 -7.44
C ILE A 216 1.04 8.34 -6.00
N VAL A 217 0.90 7.02 -5.79
CA VAL A 217 0.93 6.44 -4.43
C VAL A 217 2.29 6.68 -3.77
N PHE A 218 3.39 6.51 -4.52
CA PHE A 218 4.75 6.71 -4.00
C PHE A 218 5.04 8.19 -3.68
N GLU A 219 4.43 9.14 -4.40
CA GLU A 219 4.50 10.57 -4.11
C GLU A 219 3.82 10.88 -2.77
N GLU A 220 2.61 10.38 -2.52
CA GLU A 220 1.93 10.53 -1.22
C GLU A 220 2.75 9.91 -0.08
N VAL A 221 3.35 8.74 -0.30
CA VAL A 221 4.21 8.12 0.72
C VAL A 221 5.51 8.92 0.92
N ASN A 222 6.08 9.50 -0.13
CA ASN A 222 7.21 10.41 0.00
C ASN A 222 6.82 11.65 0.82
N GLU A 223 5.64 12.24 0.60
CA GLU A 223 5.14 13.37 1.38
C GLU A 223 4.97 13.02 2.86
N ILE A 224 4.38 11.85 3.16
CA ILE A 224 4.29 11.32 4.53
C ILE A 224 5.68 11.20 5.15
N ALA A 225 6.59 10.48 4.51
CA ALA A 225 7.91 10.18 5.05
C ALA A 225 8.78 11.45 5.22
N SER A 226 8.54 12.47 4.39
CA SER A 226 9.32 13.72 4.40
C SER A 226 8.78 14.75 5.39
N ASP A 227 7.61 14.53 6.00
CA ASP A 227 7.04 15.42 7.00
C ASP A 227 7.94 15.48 8.25
N PRO A 228 8.48 16.66 8.63
CA PRO A 228 9.32 16.80 9.80
C PRO A 228 8.56 16.65 11.13
N ASP A 229 7.23 16.80 11.12
CA ASP A 229 6.38 16.70 12.31
C ASP A 229 5.82 15.28 12.53
N LEU A 230 6.12 14.33 11.62
CA LEU A 230 5.70 12.95 11.76
C LEU A 230 6.52 12.28 12.87
N ALA A 231 5.84 11.60 13.80
CA ALA A 231 6.52 10.70 14.74
C ALA A 231 7.26 9.60 13.98
N ASN A 232 8.26 8.99 14.62
CA ASN A 232 9.01 7.86 14.04
C ASN A 232 8.04 6.85 13.45
N THR A 233 8.18 6.56 12.16
CA THR A 233 7.23 5.74 11.40
C THR A 233 8.00 4.86 10.43
N ASP A 234 7.91 3.55 10.63
CA ASP A 234 8.36 2.57 9.63
C ASP A 234 7.31 2.47 8.53
N ILE A 235 7.74 2.42 7.27
CA ILE A 235 6.85 2.41 6.10
C ILE A 235 7.23 1.27 5.16
N LEU A 236 6.34 0.28 5.04
CA LEU A 236 6.43 -0.78 4.02
C LEU A 236 5.51 -0.44 2.85
N ILE A 237 6.05 -0.44 1.64
CA ILE A 237 5.30 -0.40 0.40
C ILE A 237 5.50 -1.73 -0.32
N VAL A 238 4.42 -2.40 -0.67
CA VAL A 238 4.50 -3.74 -1.26
C VAL A 238 3.36 -4.00 -2.24
N GLY A 239 3.65 -4.67 -3.35
CA GLY A 239 2.62 -5.07 -4.29
C GLY A 239 1.77 -6.21 -3.76
N ASP A 240 0.50 -6.29 -4.14
CA ASP A 240 -0.34 -7.43 -3.79
C ASP A 240 -0.12 -8.64 -4.72
N HIS A 241 -0.19 -8.39 -6.02
CA HIS A 241 0.00 -9.33 -7.13
C HIS A 241 0.47 -8.58 -8.40
N HIS A 242 0.89 -9.30 -9.43
CA HIS A 242 1.08 -8.66 -10.73
C HIS A 242 -0.26 -8.23 -11.34
N THR A 243 -0.26 -7.16 -12.12
CA THR A 243 -1.42 -6.81 -12.94
C THR A 243 -1.69 -7.91 -13.97
N PRO A 244 -2.94 -8.41 -14.11
CA PRO A 244 -3.27 -9.45 -15.09
C PRO A 244 -3.31 -8.88 -16.52
N LEU A 245 -2.13 -8.66 -17.08
CA LEU A 245 -1.94 -8.16 -18.44
C LEU A 245 -2.24 -9.26 -19.46
N TRP A 246 -2.64 -8.88 -20.68
CA TRP A 246 -2.88 -9.84 -21.76
C TRP A 246 -1.72 -9.85 -22.76
N GLU A 247 -1.21 -8.66 -23.09
CA GLU A 247 -0.10 -8.47 -24.01
C GLU A 247 1.18 -9.11 -23.46
N ARG A 248 1.85 -9.93 -24.28
CA ARG A 248 3.09 -10.60 -23.87
C ARG A 248 4.22 -9.60 -23.57
N ALA A 249 4.39 -8.60 -24.43
CA ALA A 249 5.43 -7.58 -24.24
C ALA A 249 5.28 -6.87 -22.88
N ALA A 250 4.05 -6.57 -22.46
CA ALA A 250 3.79 -5.97 -21.15
C ALA A 250 4.05 -6.92 -19.97
N LYS A 251 3.84 -8.24 -20.16
CA LYS A 251 4.17 -9.24 -19.13
C LYS A 251 5.67 -9.42 -18.95
N ASP A 252 6.43 -9.31 -20.03
CA ASP A 252 7.89 -9.52 -20.02
C ASP A 252 8.61 -8.42 -19.22
N ASP A 253 7.94 -7.29 -18.92
CA ASP A 253 8.42 -6.26 -18.01
C ASP A 253 8.38 -6.67 -16.53
N PHE A 254 7.76 -7.82 -16.18
CA PHE A 254 7.60 -8.29 -14.81
C PHE A 254 8.12 -9.73 -14.57
N VAL A 255 8.61 -9.99 -13.36
CA VAL A 255 8.95 -11.33 -12.88
C VAL A 255 7.68 -12.06 -12.43
N LEU A 256 7.33 -13.13 -13.15
CA LEU A 256 6.13 -13.90 -12.89
C LEU A 256 6.08 -14.45 -11.46
N GLY A 257 4.93 -14.29 -10.79
CA GLY A 257 4.67 -14.80 -9.44
C GLY A 257 5.33 -13.99 -8.32
N LYS A 258 5.95 -12.86 -8.64
CA LYS A 258 6.58 -11.98 -7.65
C LYS A 258 6.01 -10.56 -7.69
N VAL A 259 6.17 -9.88 -6.56
CA VAL A 259 5.88 -8.46 -6.34
C VAL A 259 7.10 -7.78 -5.76
N ASP A 260 7.30 -6.51 -6.08
CA ASP A 260 8.33 -5.68 -5.44
C ASP A 260 7.84 -5.21 -4.06
N TRP A 261 8.79 -5.01 -3.15
CA TRP A 261 8.59 -4.31 -1.88
C TRP A 261 9.75 -3.36 -1.60
N ILE A 262 9.46 -2.30 -0.85
CA ILE A 262 10.39 -1.31 -0.34
C ILE A 262 10.01 -1.02 1.11
N LEU A 263 10.99 -1.03 2.01
CA LEU A 263 10.84 -0.71 3.42
C LEU A 263 11.70 0.51 3.74
N LEU A 264 11.06 1.57 4.20
CA LEU A 264 11.71 2.69 4.87
C LEU A 264 11.69 2.39 6.36
N ARG A 265 12.87 2.08 6.92
CA ARG A 265 13.02 1.89 8.36
C ARG A 265 13.61 3.15 8.98
N HIS A 266 12.92 3.71 9.95
CA HIS A 266 13.38 4.92 10.63
C HIS A 266 14.72 4.65 11.34
N ASN A 267 15.65 5.59 11.26
CA ASN A 267 16.92 5.52 12.00
C ASN A 267 16.75 6.26 13.33
N ASP A 268 17.05 5.59 14.44
CA ASP A 268 17.07 6.20 15.79
C ASP A 268 17.99 7.44 15.91
#